data_AF-A0A2V9PKA4-F1
#
_entry.id   AF-A0A2V9PKA4-F1
#
_cell.length_a   1.000
_cell.length_b   1.000
_cell.length_c   1.000
_cell.angle_alpha   90.00
_cell.angle_beta   90.00
_cell.angle_gamma   90.00
#
_symmetry.space_group_name_H-M   'P 1'
#
loop_
_entity.id
_entity.type
_entity.pdbx_description
1 polymer ?
#
loop_
_entity_poly.entity_id
_entity_poly.type
_entity_poly.pdbx_seq_one_letter_code
_entity_poly.pdbx_strand_id
1 'polypeptide(L)'
;NDDPSHDGADQFFQWMAVDPVDGAAYVVFYDRRGDPKNRQQVVALARSTDGGRTFQNYAWMNQPFDAQGVFIGDYNGIAALNGRVYGVWTQKPENKSSRDTVIQIGVADFSTEKLSSAPSQPSRSARTGRK
;
A
#
# COMPACT_ATOMS: atom_id res chain seq x y z
N ASN A 1 -10.83 3.93 -0.08
CA ASN A 1 -11.35 4.46 -1.35
C ASN A 1 -11.62 5.95 -1.16
N ASP A 2 -11.09 6.77 -2.05
CA ASP A 2 -11.18 8.23 -2.14
C ASP A 2 -11.83 8.70 -3.47
N ASP A 3 -12.38 7.76 -4.25
CA ASP A 3 -13.11 8.06 -5.48
C ASP A 3 -14.48 8.73 -5.20
N PRO A 4 -15.03 9.51 -6.15
CA PRO A 4 -16.39 10.02 -6.04
C PRO A 4 -17.41 8.89 -5.84
N SER A 5 -18.46 9.17 -5.06
CA SER A 5 -19.51 8.20 -4.86
C SER A 5 -20.22 7.86 -6.18
N HIS A 6 -20.42 6.57 -6.43
CA HIS A 6 -21.11 6.03 -7.62
C HIS A 6 -20.42 6.32 -8.97
N ASP A 7 -19.09 6.38 -9.01
CA ASP A 7 -18.33 6.54 -10.26
C ASP A 7 -18.24 5.26 -11.13
N GLY A 8 -18.54 4.10 -10.55
CA GLY A 8 -18.59 2.81 -11.25
C GLY A 8 -17.26 2.07 -11.35
N ALA A 9 -16.21 2.53 -10.67
CA ALA A 9 -14.94 1.83 -10.57
C ALA A 9 -14.98 0.76 -9.47
N ASP A 10 -14.51 -0.46 -9.76
CA ASP A 10 -14.40 -1.50 -8.74
C ASP A 10 -13.13 -1.34 -7.90
N GLN A 11 -13.27 -1.53 -6.59
CA GLN A 11 -12.16 -1.82 -5.68
C GLN A 11 -12.47 -3.09 -4.89
N PHE A 12 -11.55 -4.06 -4.85
CA PHE A 12 -11.86 -5.40 -4.34
C PHE A 12 -10.66 -6.12 -3.71
N PHE A 13 -10.97 -7.17 -2.95
CA PHE A 13 -10.01 -8.01 -2.20
C PHE A 13 -9.08 -7.21 -1.28
N GLN A 14 -9.70 -6.37 -0.43
CA GLN A 14 -8.98 -5.57 0.54
C GLN A 14 -8.38 -6.41 1.68
N TRP A 15 -7.19 -6.02 2.13
CA TRP A 15 -6.56 -6.48 3.37
C TRP A 15 -5.91 -5.31 4.10
N MET A 16 -5.84 -5.36 5.44
CA MET A 16 -5.29 -4.28 6.27
C MET A 16 -4.27 -4.80 7.28
N ALA A 17 -3.25 -3.98 7.55
CA ALA A 17 -2.34 -4.13 8.68
C ALA A 17 -2.12 -2.78 9.36
N VAL A 18 -1.94 -2.79 10.68
CA VAL A 18 -1.55 -1.60 11.46
C VAL A 18 -0.14 -1.83 11.97
N ASP A 19 0.73 -0.85 11.77
CA ASP A 19 2.08 -0.88 12.31
C ASP A 19 2.04 -0.67 13.83
N PRO A 20 2.52 -1.64 14.63
CA PRO A 20 2.46 -1.53 16.08
C PRO A 20 3.40 -0.46 16.65
N VAL A 21 4.34 0.07 15.87
CA VAL A 21 5.34 1.04 16.35
C VAL A 21 4.79 2.46 16.40
N ASP A 22 3.97 2.86 15.43
CA ASP A 22 3.45 4.23 15.32
C ASP A 22 1.95 4.32 15.06
N GLY A 23 1.26 3.19 14.89
CA GLY A 23 -0.17 3.14 14.65
C GLY A 23 -0.57 3.49 13.20
N ALA A 24 0.39 3.59 12.27
CA ALA A 24 0.07 3.80 10.86
C ALA A 24 -0.74 2.60 10.32
N ALA A 25 -1.87 2.89 9.66
CA ALA A 25 -2.73 1.89 9.05
C ALA A 25 -2.44 1.80 7.56
N TYR A 26 -2.38 0.58 7.04
CA TYR A 26 -2.11 0.28 5.65
C TYR A 26 -3.21 -0.63 5.11
N VAL A 27 -3.74 -0.34 3.93
CA VAL A 27 -4.75 -1.16 3.26
C VAL A 27 -4.30 -1.46 1.84
N VAL A 28 -4.21 -2.74 1.48
CA VAL A 28 -3.96 -3.18 0.10
C VAL A 28 -5.29 -3.58 -0.54
N PHE A 29 -5.48 -3.28 -1.81
CA PHE A 29 -6.66 -3.69 -2.58
C PHE A 29 -6.36 -3.64 -4.09
N TYR A 30 -7.16 -4.34 -4.90
CA TYR A 30 -7.19 -4.12 -6.34
C TYR A 30 -8.06 -2.91 -6.66
N ASP A 31 -7.62 -2.11 -7.62
CA ASP A 31 -8.21 -0.82 -7.95
C ASP A 31 -8.34 -0.68 -9.48
N ARG A 32 -9.56 -0.42 -9.95
CA ARG A 32 -9.87 -0.23 -11.37
C ARG A 32 -10.18 1.21 -11.76
N ARG A 33 -9.99 2.20 -10.87
CA ARG A 33 -10.29 3.61 -11.16
C ARG A 33 -9.60 4.17 -12.40
N GLY A 34 -8.43 3.60 -12.75
CA GLY A 34 -7.65 3.99 -13.92
C GLY A 34 -8.17 3.44 -15.26
N ASP A 35 -9.21 2.60 -15.25
CA ASP A 35 -9.79 2.01 -16.46
C ASP A 35 -11.28 2.37 -16.59
N PRO A 36 -11.64 3.26 -17.52
CA PRO A 36 -13.04 3.63 -17.79
C PRO A 36 -13.94 2.45 -18.20
N LYS A 37 -13.35 1.31 -18.58
CA LYS A 37 -14.10 0.08 -18.92
C LYS A 37 -14.20 -0.90 -17.75
N ASN A 38 -13.62 -0.56 -16.60
CA ASN A 38 -13.64 -1.32 -15.35
C ASN A 38 -13.16 -2.79 -15.52
N ARG A 39 -12.08 -3.01 -16.28
CA ARG A 39 -11.48 -4.34 -16.52
C ARG A 39 -10.05 -4.48 -16.02
N GLN A 40 -9.24 -3.44 -16.19
CA GLN A 40 -7.84 -3.46 -15.79
C GLN A 40 -7.70 -2.97 -14.36
N GLN A 41 -7.06 -3.79 -13.52
CA GLN A 41 -6.75 -3.44 -12.14
C GLN A 41 -5.27 -3.15 -11.94
N VAL A 42 -4.99 -2.31 -10.95
CA VAL A 42 -3.69 -2.20 -10.27
C VAL A 42 -3.83 -2.68 -8.83
N VAL A 43 -2.70 -2.99 -8.19
CA VAL A 43 -2.63 -3.15 -6.73
C VAL A 43 -2.36 -1.78 -6.15
N ALA A 44 -3.26 -1.30 -5.30
CA ALA A 44 -3.12 -0.05 -4.57
C ALA A 44 -2.72 -0.33 -3.12
N LEU A 45 -1.91 0.56 -2.55
CA LEU A 45 -1.63 0.65 -1.12
C LEU A 45 -2.18 1.99 -0.61
N ALA A 46 -3.15 1.97 0.27
CA ALA A 46 -3.57 3.15 1.02
C ALA A 46 -2.84 3.19 2.38
N ARG A 47 -2.40 4.38 2.79
CA ARG A 47 -1.74 4.60 4.08
C ARG A 47 -2.41 5.74 4.85
N SER A 48 -2.63 5.53 6.14
CA SER A 48 -3.05 6.55 7.09
C SER A 48 -2.04 6.64 8.24
N THR A 49 -1.70 7.86 8.64
CA THR A 49 -0.84 8.17 9.80
C THR A 49 -1.57 8.99 10.86
N ASP A 50 -2.88 9.20 10.69
CA ASP A 50 -3.71 10.06 11.54
C ASP A 50 -4.84 9.28 12.24
N GLY A 51 -4.60 8.00 12.50
CA GLY A 51 -5.57 7.11 13.16
C GLY A 51 -6.72 6.69 12.25
N GLY A 52 -6.50 6.61 10.93
CA GLY A 52 -7.49 6.16 9.96
C GLY A 52 -8.47 7.24 9.53
N ARG A 53 -8.21 8.53 9.80
CA ARG A 53 -9.12 9.62 9.41
C ARG A 53 -8.95 9.99 7.94
N THR A 54 -7.72 10.01 7.46
CA THR A 54 -7.38 10.24 6.05
C THR A 54 -6.43 9.17 5.54
N PHE A 55 -6.51 8.88 4.24
CA PHE A 55 -5.66 7.91 3.57
C PHE A 55 -5.06 8.52 2.29
N GLN A 56 -3.77 8.28 2.08
CA GLN A 56 -3.10 8.53 0.80
C GLN A 56 -2.96 7.21 0.03
N ASN A 57 -3.38 7.20 -1.24
CA ASN A 57 -3.30 6.03 -2.11
C ASN A 57 -2.04 6.07 -2.98
N TYR A 58 -1.37 4.92 -3.08
CA TYR A 58 -0.21 4.69 -3.94
C TYR A 58 -0.50 3.52 -4.88
N ALA A 59 -0.22 3.68 -6.18
CA ALA A 59 -0.15 2.53 -7.07
C ALA A 59 1.10 1.71 -6.70
N TRP A 60 0.90 0.49 -6.19
CA TRP A 60 1.99 -0.38 -5.74
C TRP A 60 2.53 -1.29 -6.86
N MET A 61 2.10 -1.05 -8.08
CA MET A 61 2.58 -1.73 -9.28
C MET A 61 2.57 -0.79 -10.48
N ASN A 62 3.39 -1.09 -11.48
CA ASN A 62 3.63 -0.19 -12.61
C ASN A 62 2.79 -0.50 -13.86
N GLN A 63 2.23 -1.71 -13.98
CA GLN A 63 1.59 -2.19 -15.22
C GLN A 63 0.23 -2.84 -14.92
N PRO A 64 -0.91 -2.17 -15.15
CA PRO A 64 -2.23 -2.74 -14.92
C PRO A 64 -2.42 -4.08 -15.65
N PHE A 65 -3.27 -4.95 -15.11
CA PHE A 65 -3.59 -6.22 -15.74
C PHE A 65 -5.10 -6.47 -15.78
N ASP A 66 -5.53 -7.16 -16.84
CA ASP A 66 -6.93 -7.59 -17.03
C ASP A 66 -7.03 -9.10 -16.70
N ALA A 67 -7.83 -9.44 -15.69
CA ALA A 67 -8.09 -10.84 -15.34
C ALA A 67 -8.86 -11.60 -16.43
N GLN A 68 -9.61 -10.91 -17.29
CA GLN A 68 -10.43 -11.47 -18.37
C GLN A 68 -11.39 -12.57 -17.89
N GLY A 69 -11.94 -12.41 -16.68
CA GLY A 69 -12.84 -13.39 -16.06
C GLY A 69 -12.16 -14.70 -15.62
N VAL A 70 -10.82 -14.78 -15.66
CA VAL A 70 -10.07 -15.91 -15.12
C VAL A 70 -9.90 -15.74 -13.61
N PHE A 71 -9.95 -16.85 -12.87
CA PHE A 71 -9.60 -16.87 -11.46
C PHE A 71 -8.14 -16.44 -11.29
N ILE A 72 -7.93 -15.33 -10.60
CA ILE A 72 -6.58 -14.84 -10.27
C ILE A 72 -6.19 -15.20 -8.84
N GLY A 73 -7.10 -15.70 -8.00
CA GLY A 73 -6.90 -15.84 -6.56
C GLY A 73 -7.98 -15.07 -5.80
N ASP A 74 -8.12 -15.37 -4.50
CA ASP A 74 -9.15 -14.75 -3.64
C ASP A 74 -8.57 -13.75 -2.62
N TYR A 75 -7.23 -13.65 -2.50
CA TYR A 75 -6.62 -12.93 -1.39
C TYR A 75 -5.35 -12.15 -1.76
N ASN A 76 -5.30 -10.93 -1.23
CA ASN A 76 -4.08 -10.15 -1.03
C ASN A 76 -3.75 -10.18 0.47
N GLY A 77 -2.48 -9.93 0.82
CA GLY A 77 -2.06 -9.85 2.21
C GLY A 77 -0.94 -8.84 2.42
N ILE A 78 -0.95 -8.16 3.57
CA ILE A 78 0.15 -7.30 4.00
C ILE A 78 0.52 -7.53 5.47
N ALA A 79 1.79 -7.30 5.79
CA ALA A 79 2.31 -7.14 7.13
C ALA A 79 3.10 -5.83 7.22
N ALA A 80 3.02 -5.12 8.35
CA ALA A 80 3.67 -3.83 8.55
C ALA A 80 4.49 -3.82 9.85
N LEU A 81 5.69 -3.26 9.80
CA LEU A 81 6.54 -3.04 10.98
C LEU A 81 7.53 -1.90 10.75
N ASN A 82 7.53 -0.93 11.66
CA ASN A 82 8.45 0.21 11.69
C ASN A 82 8.57 0.96 10.34
N GLY A 83 7.43 1.27 9.72
CA GLY A 83 7.33 2.00 8.45
C GLY A 83 7.62 1.14 7.23
N ARG A 84 7.89 -0.16 7.36
CA ARG A 84 8.04 -1.09 6.23
C ARG A 84 6.79 -1.94 6.09
N VAL A 85 6.30 -2.07 4.86
CA VAL A 85 5.14 -2.90 4.51
C VAL A 85 5.58 -3.96 3.52
N TYR A 86 5.25 -5.22 3.82
CA TYR A 86 5.47 -6.37 2.96
C TYR A 86 4.13 -6.86 2.46
N GLY A 87 3.97 -6.94 1.14
CA GLY A 87 2.73 -7.36 0.50
C GLY A 87 2.90 -8.62 -0.33
N VAL A 88 1.82 -9.38 -0.45
CA VAL A 88 1.67 -10.48 -1.40
C VAL A 88 0.33 -10.35 -2.10
N TRP A 89 0.33 -10.57 -3.42
CA TRP A 89 -0.88 -10.54 -4.23
C TRP A 89 -0.73 -11.41 -5.46
N THR A 90 -1.85 -11.73 -6.08
CA THR A 90 -1.89 -12.55 -7.27
C THR A 90 -1.99 -11.73 -8.56
N GLN A 91 -1.49 -12.25 -9.67
CA GLN A 91 -1.65 -11.64 -10.98
C GLN A 91 -1.81 -12.70 -12.06
N LYS A 92 -2.45 -12.29 -13.16
CA LYS A 92 -2.44 -13.09 -14.38
C LYS A 92 -1.04 -13.02 -15.01
N PRO A 93 -0.50 -14.14 -15.52
CA PRO A 93 0.74 -14.12 -16.31
C PRO A 93 0.64 -13.20 -17.54
N GLU A 94 1.76 -12.61 -17.96
CA GLU A 94 1.84 -11.82 -19.19
C GLU A 94 1.40 -12.64 -20.42
N ASN A 95 1.78 -13.93 -20.46
CA ASN A 95 1.25 -14.86 -21.43
C ASN A 95 -0.22 -15.17 -21.12
N LYS A 96 -1.12 -14.49 -21.84
CA LYS A 96 -2.58 -14.58 -21.65
C LYS A 96 -3.15 -15.99 -21.86
N SER A 97 -2.43 -16.87 -22.53
CA SER A 97 -2.81 -18.28 -22.77
C SER A 97 -2.35 -19.23 -21.65
N SER A 98 -1.51 -18.77 -20.71
CA SER A 98 -1.10 -19.57 -19.56
C SER A 98 -2.27 -19.79 -18.60
N ARG A 99 -2.26 -20.97 -17.94
CA ARG A 99 -3.16 -21.32 -16.84
C ARG A 99 -2.51 -21.11 -15.46
N ASP A 100 -1.29 -20.59 -15.43
CA ASP A 100 -0.56 -20.36 -14.19
C ASP A 100 -1.15 -19.16 -13.44
N THR A 101 -0.91 -19.12 -12.13
CA THR A 101 -1.12 -17.94 -11.30
C THR A 101 0.23 -17.38 -10.90
N VAL A 102 0.43 -16.08 -11.08
CA VAL A 102 1.65 -15.42 -10.60
C VAL A 102 1.38 -14.89 -9.19
N ILE A 103 2.25 -15.24 -8.25
CA ILE A 103 2.28 -14.62 -6.92
C ILE A 103 3.39 -13.58 -6.94
N GLN A 104 3.02 -12.34 -6.68
CA GLN A 104 3.93 -11.21 -6.56
C GLN A 104 4.14 -10.87 -5.09
N ILE A 105 5.34 -10.38 -4.78
CA ILE A 105 5.69 -9.86 -3.47
C ILE A 105 6.18 -8.43 -3.64
N GLY A 106 5.72 -7.53 -2.79
CA GLY A 106 6.10 -6.12 -2.79
C GLY A 106 6.63 -5.66 -1.45
N VAL A 107 7.47 -4.63 -1.47
CA VAL A 107 7.90 -3.89 -0.29
C VAL A 107 7.63 -2.41 -0.52
N ALA A 108 7.04 -1.75 0.48
CA ALA A 108 6.94 -0.30 0.56
C ALA A 108 7.69 0.17 1.81
N ASP A 109 8.54 1.19 1.66
CA ASP A 109 9.40 1.68 2.74
C ASP A 109 9.11 3.17 3.01
N PHE A 110 8.44 3.42 4.13
CA PHE A 110 8.11 4.75 4.66
C PHE A 110 9.01 5.14 5.84
N SER A 111 10.04 4.34 6.15
CA SER A 111 10.90 4.56 7.31
C SER A 111 11.75 5.84 7.21
N THR A 112 12.02 6.32 6.01
CA THR A 112 12.77 7.57 5.78
C THR A 112 11.94 8.82 6.05
N GLU A 113 10.63 8.79 5.78
CA GLU A 113 9.68 9.86 6.14
C GLU A 113 9.52 10.00 7.66
N LYS A 114 9.74 8.91 8.40
CA LYS A 114 9.75 8.92 9.86
C LYS A 114 10.98 9.65 10.42
N LEU A 115 12.12 9.58 9.75
CA LEU A 115 13.34 10.28 10.17
C LEU A 115 13.24 11.80 9.95
N SER A 116 12.52 12.25 8.92
CA SER A 116 12.33 13.69 8.66
C SER A 116 11.27 14.34 9.54
N SER A 117 10.36 13.56 10.13
CA SER A 117 9.29 14.03 11.02
C SER A 117 9.63 13.94 12.51
N ALA A 118 10.79 13.36 12.86
CA ALA A 118 11.25 13.31 14.25
C ALA A 118 11.62 14.73 14.76
N PRO A 119 11.19 15.12 15.97
CA PRO A 119 11.56 16.42 16.53
C PRO A 119 13.09 16.54 16.63
N SER A 120 13.65 17.67 16.17
CA SER A 120 15.07 17.97 16.31
C SER A 120 15.46 17.91 17.79
N GLN A 121 16.46 17.09 18.15
CA GLN A 121 16.95 17.03 19.53
C GLN A 121 17.42 18.43 19.98
N PRO A 122 17.06 18.89 21.19
CA PRO A 122 17.57 20.14 21.70
C PRO A 122 19.09 20.05 21.85
N SER A 123 19.80 21.05 21.34
CA SER A 123 21.25 21.14 21.45
C SER A 123 21.64 21.14 22.93
N ARG A 124 22.44 20.15 23.35
CA ARG A 124 23.04 20.18 24.68
C ARG A 124 24.07 21.30 24.70
N SER A 125 23.71 22.44 25.30
CA SER A 125 24.69 23.46 25.67
C SER A 125 25.63 22.84 26.71
N ALA A 126 26.88 22.64 26.32
CA ALA A 126 27.94 22.21 27.23
C ALA A 126 28.16 23.31 28.27
N ARG A 127 27.66 23.10 29.50
CA ARG A 127 27.96 23.97 30.63
C ARG A 127 29.39 23.64 31.09
N THR A 128 30.35 24.45 30.68
CA THR A 128 31.72 24.42 31.18
C THR A 128 31.73 24.89 32.64
N GLY A 129 31.66 23.94 33.57
CA GLY A 129 31.92 24.20 34.99
C GLY A 129 33.41 24.06 35.28
N ARG A 130 34.11 25.19 35.42
CA ARG A 130 35.39 25.25 36.13
C ARG A 130 35.12 25.29 37.64
N LYS A 131 35.76 24.41 38.40
CA LYS A 131 36.31 24.70 39.72
C LYS A 131 37.74 24.18 39.75
#